data_AF-A0A7Y2B3R1-F1
#
_entry.id   AF-A0A7Y2B3R1-F1
#
_cell.length_a   1.000
_cell.length_b   1.000
_cell.length_c   1.000
_cell.angle_alpha   90.00
_cell.angle_beta   90.00
_cell.angle_gamma   90.00
#
_symmetry.space_group_name_H-M   'P 1'
#
loop_
_entity.id
_entity.type
_entity.pdbx_description
1 polymer ?
#
loop_
_entity_poly.entity_id
_entity_poly.type
_entity_poly.pdbx_seq_one_letter_code
_entity_poly.pdbx_strand_id
1 'polypeptide(L)'
;MKRAFLTTLLILTAGCLHSARADTLMVTVQSFNFAPNALTIQLGDTVHWKYVNGSHTVTSGTGPGDPNVGALFNSPISAGAQNFFYTFADTAGVYNYHCTPHSFLGMTGSVTVEEPITVGIPAYDPDQSWSDLKQLFR
;
A
#
# COMPACT_ATOMS: atom_id res chain seq x y z
N MET A 1 -15.32 -28.52 -57.42
CA MET A 1 -14.89 -28.96 -56.07
C MET A 1 -13.87 -27.99 -55.53
N LYS A 2 -13.84 -27.81 -54.19
CA LYS A 2 -12.96 -26.95 -53.34
C LYS A 2 -13.64 -25.69 -52.80
N ARG A 3 -14.34 -25.86 -51.67
CA ARG A 3 -14.76 -24.78 -50.77
C ARG A 3 -13.59 -24.52 -49.80
N ALA A 4 -13.07 -23.30 -49.78
CA ALA A 4 -12.07 -22.88 -48.81
C ALA A 4 -12.78 -22.47 -47.51
N PHE A 5 -12.44 -23.12 -46.39
CA PHE A 5 -12.89 -22.73 -45.07
C PHE A 5 -11.89 -21.72 -44.49
N LEU A 6 -12.33 -20.48 -44.27
CA LEU A 6 -11.60 -19.50 -43.46
C LEU A 6 -11.91 -19.79 -41.99
N THR A 7 -10.95 -20.37 -41.27
CA THR A 7 -10.98 -20.44 -39.80
C THR A 7 -10.47 -19.12 -39.24
N THR A 8 -11.37 -18.30 -38.70
CA THR A 8 -11.02 -17.13 -37.89
C THR A 8 -10.44 -17.62 -36.56
N LEU A 9 -9.13 -17.48 -36.37
CA LEU A 9 -8.46 -17.77 -35.11
C LEU A 9 -8.70 -16.59 -34.15
N LEU A 10 -9.61 -16.77 -33.19
CA LEU A 10 -9.81 -15.83 -32.10
C LEU A 10 -8.65 -16.03 -31.09
N ILE A 11 -7.63 -15.17 -31.16
CA ILE A 11 -6.54 -15.15 -30.18
C ILE A 11 -7.10 -14.53 -28.90
N LEU A 12 -7.54 -15.38 -27.96
CA LEU A 12 -7.79 -14.98 -26.57
C LEU A 12 -6.43 -14.71 -25.91
N THR A 13 -5.99 -13.45 -25.92
CA THR A 13 -4.88 -13.03 -25.05
C THR A 13 -5.37 -13.11 -23.61
N ALA A 14 -5.07 -14.22 -22.94
CA ALA A 14 -5.14 -14.32 -21.49
C ALA A 14 -4.07 -13.42 -20.89
N GLY A 15 -4.37 -12.12 -20.78
CA GLY A 15 -3.57 -11.22 -19.95
C GLY A 15 -3.61 -11.75 -18.53
N CYS A 16 -2.44 -12.11 -17.98
CA CYS A 16 -2.31 -12.37 -16.55
C CYS A 16 -2.66 -11.09 -15.81
N LEU A 17 -3.91 -10.99 -15.35
CA LEU A 17 -4.30 -10.02 -14.35
C LEU A 17 -3.50 -10.36 -13.08
N HIS A 18 -2.43 -9.60 -12.82
CA HIS A 18 -1.82 -9.61 -11.50
C HIS A 18 -2.84 -9.02 -10.54
N SER A 19 -3.45 -9.87 -9.74
CA SER A 19 -4.30 -9.43 -8.65
C SER A 19 -3.39 -8.66 -7.68
N ALA A 20 -3.58 -7.35 -7.58
CA ALA A 20 -2.98 -6.56 -6.51
C ALA A 20 -3.52 -7.13 -5.19
N ARG A 21 -2.66 -7.83 -4.44
CA ARG A 21 -3.03 -8.39 -3.14
C ARG A 21 -2.82 -7.32 -2.09
N ALA A 22 -3.88 -6.88 -1.43
CA ALA A 22 -3.77 -6.10 -0.21
C ALA A 22 -3.11 -6.95 0.89
N ASP A 23 -2.02 -6.47 1.47
CA ASP A 23 -1.34 -7.10 2.59
C ASP A 23 -1.73 -6.44 3.92
N THR A 24 -1.44 -7.12 5.03
CA THR A 24 -1.61 -6.54 6.37
C THR A 24 -0.29 -6.52 7.11
N LEU A 25 0.23 -5.32 7.37
CA LEU A 25 1.50 -5.12 8.06
C LEU A 25 1.27 -4.71 9.52
N MET A 26 2.01 -5.33 10.42
CA MET A 26 1.82 -5.14 11.86
C MET A 26 2.77 -4.08 12.43
N VAL A 27 2.23 -3.18 13.25
CA VAL A 27 2.94 -2.27 14.15
C VAL A 27 2.65 -2.69 15.58
N THR A 28 3.69 -2.99 16.36
CA THR A 28 3.56 -3.24 17.79
C THR A 28 3.49 -1.92 18.55
N VAL A 29 2.57 -1.80 19.49
CA VAL A 29 2.38 -0.62 20.35
C VAL A 29 2.72 -0.99 21.79
N GLN A 30 3.82 -0.42 22.29
CA GLN A 30 4.32 -0.72 23.63
C GLN A 30 5.19 0.41 24.18
N SER A 31 5.28 0.51 25.51
CA SER A 31 6.11 1.51 26.20
C SER A 31 5.78 2.92 25.69
N PHE A 32 6.71 3.63 25.05
CA PHE A 32 6.43 4.92 24.40
C PHE A 32 6.76 4.86 22.90
N ASN A 33 6.49 3.71 22.26
CA ASN A 33 7.00 3.44 20.93
C ASN A 33 6.03 2.65 20.02
N PHE A 34 6.11 2.94 18.72
CA PHE A 34 5.55 2.13 17.64
C PHE A 34 6.68 1.32 16.99
N ALA A 35 6.51 0.00 16.80
CA ALA A 35 7.56 -0.86 16.26
C ALA A 35 7.05 -1.74 15.10
N PRO A 36 7.54 -1.53 13.86
CA PRO A 36 8.40 -0.42 13.45
C PRO A 36 7.66 0.93 13.56
N ASN A 37 8.41 2.02 13.73
CA ASN A 37 7.84 3.37 13.77
C ASN A 37 7.67 3.97 12.37
N ALA A 38 8.38 3.44 11.36
CA ALA A 38 8.20 3.79 9.95
C ALA A 38 7.88 2.52 9.16
N LEU A 39 6.83 2.58 8.35
CA LEU A 39 6.45 1.53 7.42
C LEU A 39 6.39 2.08 6.00
N THR A 40 6.74 1.25 5.03
CA THR A 40 6.43 1.48 3.61
C THR A 40 5.50 0.36 3.16
N ILE A 41 4.36 0.72 2.58
CA ILE A 41 3.30 -0.19 2.15
C ILE A 41 2.82 0.21 0.76
N GLN A 42 2.06 -0.66 0.10
CA GLN A 42 1.43 -0.34 -1.18
C GLN A 42 0.01 0.20 -0.96
N LEU A 43 -0.50 0.97 -1.91
CA LEU A 43 -1.88 1.41 -1.91
C LEU A 43 -2.82 0.20 -1.85
N GLY A 44 -3.80 0.26 -0.94
CA GLY A 44 -4.72 -0.83 -0.63
C GLY A 44 -4.29 -1.70 0.56
N ASP A 45 -3.05 -1.58 1.04
CA ASP A 45 -2.59 -2.32 2.21
C ASP A 45 -3.24 -1.83 3.51
N THR A 46 -3.26 -2.71 4.50
CA THR A 46 -3.76 -2.43 5.85
C THR A 46 -2.62 -2.42 6.86
N VAL A 47 -2.61 -1.43 7.75
CA VAL A 47 -1.73 -1.45 8.91
C VAL A 47 -2.53 -1.91 10.13
N HIS A 48 -1.97 -2.88 10.86
CA HIS A 48 -2.49 -3.42 12.11
C HIS A 48 -1.64 -2.94 13.27
N TRP A 49 -2.16 -2.02 14.07
CA TRP A 49 -1.56 -1.67 15.35
C TRP A 49 -2.01 -2.64 16.43
N LYS A 50 -1.05 -3.37 17.00
CA LYS A 50 -1.27 -4.40 18.02
C LYS A 50 -0.73 -3.94 19.38
N TYR A 51 -1.61 -3.90 20.35
CA TYR A 51 -1.28 -3.65 21.75
C TYR A 51 -0.34 -4.71 22.33
N VAL A 52 0.63 -4.27 23.14
CA VAL A 52 1.40 -5.16 24.02
C VAL A 52 1.35 -4.70 25.47
N ASN A 53 1.57 -3.41 25.76
CA ASN A 53 1.44 -2.85 27.10
C ASN A 53 1.15 -1.35 27.07
N GLY A 54 0.78 -0.78 28.22
CA GLY A 54 0.53 0.65 28.40
C GLY A 54 -0.90 1.09 28.08
N SER A 55 -1.05 2.37 27.77
CA SER A 55 -2.32 2.96 27.32
C SER A 55 -2.01 4.02 26.27
N HIS A 56 -2.41 3.76 25.03
CA HIS A 56 -1.96 4.51 23.86
C HIS A 56 -3.13 4.95 23.01
N THR A 57 -2.79 5.78 22.02
CA THR A 57 -3.66 6.06 20.87
C THR A 57 -2.84 5.89 19.60
N VAL A 58 -3.55 5.66 18.51
CA VAL A 58 -3.03 5.77 17.14
C VAL A 58 -3.84 6.89 16.51
N THR A 59 -3.23 8.06 16.42
CA THR A 59 -3.90 9.31 16.01
C THR A 59 -3.17 9.89 14.83
N SER A 60 -3.86 9.97 13.68
CA SER A 60 -3.32 10.60 12.46
C SER A 60 -2.95 12.07 12.69
N GLY A 61 -1.95 12.54 11.96
CA GLY A 61 -1.43 13.91 12.06
C GLY A 61 -0.03 13.97 12.68
N THR A 62 0.63 15.10 12.44
CA THR A 62 2.03 15.36 12.83
C THR A 62 2.21 15.58 14.34
N GLY A 63 1.13 15.81 15.07
CA GLY A 63 1.13 15.95 16.54
C GLY A 63 -0.16 16.63 17.04
N PRO A 64 -0.26 16.92 18.35
CA PRO A 64 -1.45 17.52 18.95
C PRO A 64 -1.80 18.92 18.43
N GLY A 65 -0.84 19.64 17.83
CA GLY A 65 -1.05 20.97 17.25
C GLY A 65 -1.43 20.95 15.77
N ASP A 66 -1.51 19.78 15.15
CA ASP A 66 -1.91 19.64 13.75
C ASP A 66 -3.40 20.02 13.59
N PRO A 67 -3.76 20.96 12.69
CA PRO A 67 -5.16 21.35 12.48
C PRO A 67 -6.05 20.20 11.97
N ASN A 68 -5.44 19.16 11.38
CA ASN A 68 -6.13 17.96 10.89
C ASN A 68 -5.88 16.75 11.80
N VAL A 69 -5.48 16.97 13.05
CA VAL A 69 -5.24 15.87 14.00
C VAL A 69 -6.45 14.95 14.10
N GLY A 70 -6.20 13.65 13.94
CA GLY A 70 -7.22 12.62 14.06
C GLY A 70 -8.22 12.56 12.90
N ALA A 71 -8.11 13.41 11.88
CA ALA A 71 -9.10 13.51 10.80
C ALA A 71 -9.22 12.23 9.96
N LEU A 72 -8.10 11.52 9.73
CA LEU A 72 -8.11 10.23 9.00
C LEU A 72 -8.45 9.07 9.94
N PHE A 73 -7.86 9.07 11.12
CA PHE A 73 -8.14 8.10 12.18
C PHE A 73 -7.69 8.62 13.55
N ASN A 74 -8.41 8.20 14.58
CA ASN A 74 -8.06 8.37 15.98
C ASN A 74 -8.63 7.19 16.79
N SER A 75 -7.77 6.31 17.28
CA SER A 75 -8.20 5.09 17.96
C SER A 75 -7.42 4.83 19.25
N PRO A 76 -8.06 4.40 20.35
CA PRO A 76 -7.35 3.94 21.54
C PRO A 76 -6.67 2.59 21.27
N ILE A 77 -5.51 2.37 21.90
CA ILE A 77 -4.78 1.10 21.94
C ILE A 77 -4.42 0.79 23.39
N SER A 78 -5.04 -0.22 23.97
CA SER A 78 -4.88 -0.58 25.38
C SER A 78 -5.23 -2.05 25.64
N ALA A 79 -5.14 -2.51 26.89
CA ALA A 79 -5.59 -3.86 27.26
C ALA A 79 -7.06 -4.14 26.90
N GLY A 80 -7.92 -3.10 26.93
CA GLY A 80 -9.34 -3.19 26.55
C GLY A 80 -9.62 -2.96 25.06
N ALA A 81 -8.64 -2.46 24.31
CA ALA A 81 -8.73 -2.17 22.88
C ALA A 81 -7.42 -2.58 22.21
N GLN A 82 -7.23 -3.89 22.00
CA GLN A 82 -5.91 -4.44 21.70
C GLN A 82 -5.48 -4.32 20.24
N ASN A 83 -6.41 -4.04 19.33
CA ASN A 83 -6.15 -4.04 17.90
C ASN A 83 -6.82 -2.85 17.25
N PHE A 84 -6.10 -2.19 16.36
CA PHE A 84 -6.61 -1.18 15.45
C PHE A 84 -6.11 -1.48 14.04
N PHE A 85 -7.00 -1.39 13.06
CA PHE A 85 -6.71 -1.65 11.65
C PHE A 85 -7.11 -0.43 10.83
N TYR A 86 -6.26 -0.03 9.88
CA TYR A 86 -6.56 1.02 8.93
C TYR A 86 -6.03 0.66 7.55
N THR A 87 -6.89 0.71 6.54
CA THR A 87 -6.56 0.42 5.14
C THR A 87 -6.30 1.73 4.40
N PHE A 88 -5.14 1.83 3.74
CA PHE A 88 -4.75 3.01 2.97
C PHE A 88 -5.15 2.83 1.51
N ALA A 89 -6.44 3.02 1.20
CA ALA A 89 -7.01 2.62 -0.09
C ALA A 89 -6.91 3.67 -1.20
N ASP A 90 -6.88 4.96 -0.85
CA ASP A 90 -7.29 6.00 -1.82
C ASP A 90 -6.15 6.87 -2.35
N THR A 91 -5.08 7.09 -1.59
CA THR A 91 -4.01 8.03 -1.98
C THR A 91 -2.64 7.55 -1.54
N ALA A 92 -1.67 7.55 -2.45
CA ALA A 92 -0.26 7.36 -2.10
C ALA A 92 0.30 8.62 -1.42
N GLY A 93 1.25 8.44 -0.50
CA GLY A 93 1.84 9.54 0.25
C GLY A 93 2.32 9.15 1.63
N VAL A 94 2.77 10.14 2.40
CA VAL A 94 3.27 9.93 3.76
C VAL A 94 2.19 10.32 4.78
N TYR A 95 1.81 9.36 5.60
CA TYR A 95 0.83 9.49 6.66
C TYR A 95 1.54 9.45 8.02
N ASN A 96 1.65 10.62 8.65
CA ASN A 96 2.18 10.72 10.01
C ASN A 96 1.09 10.41 11.03
N TYR A 97 1.49 9.81 12.15
CA TYR A 97 0.62 9.57 13.29
C TYR A 97 1.41 9.62 14.59
N HIS A 98 0.69 9.74 15.69
CA HIS A 98 1.28 9.82 17.02
C HIS A 98 0.36 9.20 18.06
N CYS A 99 0.92 8.94 19.24
CA CYS A 99 0.12 8.70 20.44
C CYS A 99 -0.11 10.04 21.14
N THR A 100 -1.36 10.50 21.24
CA THR A 100 -1.71 11.81 21.82
C THR A 100 -1.12 12.01 23.21
N PRO A 101 -1.34 11.12 24.21
CA PRO A 101 -0.79 11.31 25.55
C PRO A 101 0.74 11.13 25.64
N HIS A 102 1.42 10.63 24.62
CA HIS A 102 2.87 10.37 24.65
C HIS A 102 3.64 11.04 23.52
N SER A 103 3.00 11.94 22.78
CA SER A 103 3.59 12.67 21.65
C SER A 103 4.78 13.52 22.11
N PHE A 104 4.70 14.11 23.29
CA PHE A 104 5.79 14.88 23.91
C PHE A 104 7.01 14.03 24.28
N LEU A 105 6.85 12.70 24.40
CA LEU A 105 7.94 11.75 24.60
C LEU A 105 8.51 11.22 23.27
N GLY A 106 8.02 11.72 22.13
CA GLY A 106 8.45 11.28 20.80
C GLY A 106 7.76 10.02 20.30
N MET A 107 6.62 9.61 20.89
CA MET A 107 5.85 8.46 20.41
C MET A 107 5.09 8.81 19.11
N THR A 108 5.82 8.78 18.01
CA THR A 108 5.37 9.11 16.66
C THR A 108 5.70 7.99 15.69
N GLY A 109 4.93 7.87 14.61
CA GLY A 109 5.24 6.98 13.50
C GLY A 109 4.78 7.53 12.17
N SER A 110 5.20 6.86 11.10
CA SER A 110 4.81 7.18 9.73
C SER A 110 4.52 5.93 8.91
N VAL A 111 3.60 6.09 7.96
CA VAL A 111 3.32 5.10 6.91
C VAL A 111 3.54 5.79 5.58
N THR A 112 4.49 5.32 4.79
CA THR A 112 4.68 5.72 3.40
C THR A 112 3.90 4.76 2.53
N VAL A 113 2.89 5.27 1.83
CA VAL A 113 2.06 4.50 0.91
C VAL A 113 2.57 4.78 -0.49
N GLU A 114 3.00 3.74 -1.18
CA GLU A 114 3.45 3.79 -2.56
C GLU A 114 2.32 3.40 -3.51
N GLU A 115 2.34 3.95 -4.72
CA GLU A 115 1.45 3.49 -5.78
C GLU A 115 1.79 2.03 -6.13
N PRO A 116 0.79 1.18 -6.42
CA PRO A 116 1.04 -0.18 -6.83
C PRO A 116 1.94 -0.18 -8.07
N ILE A 117 2.96 -1.04 -8.09
CA ILE A 117 3.83 -1.17 -9.25
C ILE A 117 2.99 -1.63 -10.43
N THR A 118 2.63 -0.68 -11.30
CA THR A 118 2.08 -0.96 -12.61
C THR A 118 3.27 -1.30 -13.50
N VAL A 119 3.64 -2.58 -13.57
CA VAL A 119 4.50 -3.03 -14.66
C VAL A 119 3.67 -2.92 -15.93
N GLY A 120 3.77 -1.76 -16.59
CA GLY A 120 3.29 -1.59 -17.95
C GLY A 120 4.06 -2.59 -18.80
N ILE A 121 3.49 -3.76 -19.04
CA ILE A 121 3.88 -4.54 -20.21
C ILE A 121 3.60 -3.57 -21.37
N PRO A 122 4.61 -3.12 -22.14
CA PRO A 122 4.31 -2.36 -23.34
C PRO A 122 3.30 -3.21 -24.10
N ALA A 123 2.15 -2.62 -24.45
CA ALA A 123 1.21 -3.29 -25.32
C ALA A 123 2.04 -3.92 -26.45
N TYR A 124 1.91 -5.23 -26.66
CA TYR A 124 2.58 -5.88 -27.77
C TYR A 124 2.16 -5.11 -29.02
N ASP A 125 3.06 -4.25 -29.51
CA ASP A 125 2.92 -3.52 -30.74
C ASP A 125 3.51 -4.43 -31.81
N PRO A 126 2.67 -5.10 -32.62
CA PRO A 126 3.16 -5.99 -33.67
C PRO A 126 4.06 -5.28 -34.68
N ASP A 127 4.04 -3.94 -34.74
CA ASP A 127 4.79 -3.14 -35.70
C ASP A 127 6.16 -2.67 -35.18
N GLN A 128 6.43 -2.72 -33.86
CA GLN A 128 7.71 -2.26 -33.28
C GLN A 128 8.79 -3.36 -33.19
N SER A 129 8.40 -4.64 -33.28
CA SER A 129 9.33 -5.77 -33.05
C SER A 129 10.40 -5.92 -34.17
N TRP A 130 10.08 -5.51 -35.41
CA TRP A 130 10.98 -5.73 -36.54
C TRP A 130 12.06 -4.66 -36.72
N SER A 131 11.91 -3.46 -36.13
CA SER A 131 12.92 -2.40 -36.16
C SER A 131 14.05 -2.64 -35.17
N ASP A 132 13.72 -3.17 -33.99
CA ASP A 132 14.69 -3.33 -32.90
C ASP A 132 15.60 -4.55 -33.12
N LEU A 133 15.06 -5.63 -33.68
CA LEU A 133 15.86 -6.82 -34.02
C LEU A 133 16.90 -6.55 -35.12
N LYS A 134 16.69 -5.54 -35.98
CA LYS A 134 17.66 -5.15 -37.02
C LYS A 134 18.86 -4.36 -36.47
N GLN A 135 18.76 -3.84 -35.24
CA GLN A 135 19.87 -3.13 -34.61
C GLN A 135 20.80 -4.06 -33.82
N LEU A 136 20.35 -5.28 -33.51
CA LEU A 136 21.11 -6.28 -32.76
C LEU A 136 22.01 -7.18 -33.61
N PHE A 137 21.93 -7.07 -34.95
CA PHE A 137 22.74 -7.86 -35.89
C PHE A 137 23.60 -7.01 -36.83
N ARG A 138 24.11 -5.87 -36.36
CA ARG A 138 25.24 -5.17 -37.01
C ARG A 138 26.52 -5.38 -36.24
#